data_AF-A0A356E8Z3-F1
#
_entry.id   AF-A0A356E8Z3-F1
#
_cell.length_a   1.000
_cell.length_b   1.000
_cell.length_c   1.000
_cell.angle_alpha   90.00
_cell.angle_beta   90.00
_cell.angle_gamma   90.00
#
_symmetry.space_group_name_H-M   'P 1'
#
loop_
_entity.id
_entity.type
_entity.pdbx_description
1 polymer ?
#
loop_
_entity_poly.entity_id
_entity_poly.type
_entity_poly.pdbx_seq_one_letter_code
_entity_poly.pdbx_strand_id
1 'polypeptide(L)'
;MNHSRRRFFKTSLIATALSAMPAPLLAAARPALLIPPLLESRRGKPIFLGMETTQVRLLNNKLVEVWGFNGQYLGPTVKVKQGDFVKLNYRNNLPQFVAMNIQGLQVS
;
A
#
# COMPACT_ATOMS: atom_id res chain seq x y z
N MET A 1 54.98 -12.72 23.58
CA MET A 1 53.86 -13.42 22.91
C MET A 1 54.39 -14.19 21.71
N ASN A 2 54.26 -15.52 21.69
CA ASN A 2 54.81 -16.34 20.62
C ASN A 2 53.79 -16.42 19.46
N HIS A 3 53.95 -15.57 18.45
CA HIS A 3 53.04 -15.53 17.29
C HIS A 3 53.42 -16.61 16.28
N SER A 4 52.66 -17.72 16.26
CA SER A 4 52.84 -18.78 15.27
C SER A 4 52.34 -18.33 13.89
N ARG A 5 53.11 -18.63 12.83
CA ARG A 5 52.77 -18.35 11.41
C ARG A 5 51.36 -18.81 11.04
N ARG A 6 50.93 -19.97 11.58
CA ARG A 6 49.58 -20.52 11.43
C ARG A 6 48.49 -19.59 11.98
N ARG A 7 48.76 -18.93 13.10
CA ARG A 7 47.82 -18.00 13.74
C ARG A 7 47.68 -16.73 12.90
N PHE A 8 48.79 -16.23 12.36
CA PHE A 8 48.81 -15.07 11.45
C PHE A 8 47.98 -15.29 10.18
N PHE A 9 48.18 -16.43 9.49
CA PHE A 9 47.38 -16.74 8.29
C PHE A 9 45.90 -16.91 8.61
N LYS A 10 45.56 -17.58 9.72
CA LYS A 10 44.17 -17.72 10.15
C LYS A 10 43.53 -16.37 10.46
N THR A 11 44.22 -15.49 11.18
CA THR A 11 43.69 -14.16 11.52
C THR A 11 43.57 -13.28 10.29
N SER A 12 44.55 -13.31 9.39
CA SER A 12 44.51 -12.52 8.15
C SER A 12 43.36 -12.95 7.26
N LEU A 13 43.15 -14.26 7.08
CA LEU A 13 42.09 -14.80 6.22
C LEU A 13 40.70 -14.44 6.75
N ILE A 14 40.50 -14.50 8.08
CA ILE A 14 39.26 -14.06 8.73
C ILE A 14 39.04 -12.55 8.54
N ALA A 15 40.07 -11.73 8.77
CA ALA A 15 39.96 -10.28 8.64
C ALA A 15 39.62 -9.86 7.19
N THR A 16 40.27 -10.49 6.20
CA THR A 16 39.98 -10.24 4.78
C THR A 16 38.59 -10.72 4.38
N ALA A 17 38.13 -11.85 4.93
CA ALA A 17 36.77 -12.34 4.68
C ALA A 17 35.71 -11.40 5.28
N LEU A 18 35.96 -10.84 6.47
CA LEU A 18 35.07 -9.85 7.10
C LEU A 18 35.03 -8.53 6.30
N SER A 19 36.15 -8.08 5.75
CA SER A 19 36.20 -6.85 4.94
C SER A 19 35.63 -7.03 3.53
N ALA A 20 35.68 -8.25 3.00
CA ALA A 20 35.10 -8.60 1.70
C ALA A 20 33.62 -8.97 1.79
N MET A 21 33.02 -9.00 2.99
CA MET A 21 31.58 -9.15 3.12
C MET A 21 30.92 -7.94 2.47
N PRO A 22 30.12 -8.13 1.40
CA PRO A 22 29.36 -7.03 0.84
C PRO A 22 28.45 -6.51 1.95
N ALA A 23 28.53 -5.22 2.25
CA ALA A 23 27.50 -4.58 3.07
C ALA A 23 26.17 -4.88 2.38
N PRO A 24 25.24 -5.65 2.98
CA PRO A 24 23.99 -5.91 2.32
C PRO A 24 23.34 -4.55 2.12
N LEU A 25 23.06 -4.24 0.85
CA LEU A 25 22.24 -3.13 0.35
C LEU A 25 21.38 -2.54 1.47
N LEU A 26 21.79 -1.39 2.02
CA LEU A 26 20.99 -0.59 2.96
C LEU A 26 19.82 0.07 2.21
N ALA A 27 19.06 -0.71 1.45
CA ALA A 27 17.74 -0.32 1.03
C ALA A 27 16.89 -0.30 2.30
N ALA A 28 16.42 0.89 2.69
CA ALA A 28 15.42 1.00 3.74
C ALA A 28 14.27 0.04 3.41
N ALA A 29 13.89 -0.81 4.36
CA ALA A 29 12.76 -1.71 4.20
C ALA A 29 11.50 -0.85 3.96
N ARG A 30 11.01 -0.84 2.72
CA ARG A 30 9.79 -0.13 2.36
C ARG A 30 8.60 -1.07 2.57
N PRO A 31 7.48 -0.60 3.15
CA PRO A 31 6.27 -1.39 3.19
C PRO A 31 5.81 -1.72 1.77
N ALA A 32 5.19 -2.90 1.61
CA ALA A 32 4.56 -3.27 0.35
C ALA A 32 3.48 -2.25 -0.02
N LEU A 33 3.33 -1.96 -1.31
CA LEU A 33 2.30 -1.07 -1.79
C LEU A 33 0.92 -1.68 -1.53
N LEU A 34 0.03 -0.91 -0.92
CA LEU A 34 -1.37 -1.30 -0.77
C LEU A 34 -2.06 -1.20 -2.13
N ILE A 35 -2.59 -2.32 -2.61
CA ILE A 35 -3.33 -2.40 -3.88
C ILE A 35 -4.82 -2.36 -3.54
N PRO A 36 -5.56 -1.30 -3.95
CA PRO A 36 -7.00 -1.24 -3.70
C PRO A 36 -7.75 -2.35 -4.44
N PRO A 37 -8.84 -2.88 -3.87
CA PRO A 37 -9.62 -3.93 -4.49
C PRO A 37 -10.35 -3.41 -5.73
N LEU A 38 -10.46 -4.27 -6.74
CA LEU A 38 -11.12 -3.97 -7.99
C LEU A 38 -12.64 -4.22 -7.87
N LEU A 39 -13.43 -3.18 -8.09
CA LEU A 39 -14.88 -3.28 -8.23
C LEU A 39 -15.27 -3.16 -9.70
N GLU A 40 -15.93 -4.19 -10.21
CA GLU A 40 -16.43 -4.25 -11.58
C GLU A 40 -17.96 -4.34 -11.57
N SER A 41 -18.63 -3.59 -12.46
CA SER A 41 -20.06 -3.80 -12.71
C SER A 41 -20.27 -5.05 -13.56
N ARG A 42 -20.28 -6.23 -12.92
CA ARG A 42 -20.53 -7.49 -13.62
C ARG A 42 -22.04 -7.64 -13.85
N ARG A 43 -22.47 -7.75 -15.11
CA ARG A 43 -23.86 -8.05 -15.53
C ARG A 43 -24.89 -7.03 -15.00
N GLY A 44 -24.57 -5.74 -15.05
CA GLY A 44 -25.47 -4.67 -14.61
C GLY A 44 -25.67 -4.60 -13.08
N LYS A 45 -24.87 -5.33 -12.30
CA LYS A 45 -24.91 -5.20 -10.84
C LYS A 45 -24.49 -3.78 -10.43
N PRO A 46 -25.23 -3.14 -9.52
CA PRO A 46 -24.85 -1.83 -9.02
C PRO A 46 -23.54 -1.91 -8.23
N ILE A 47 -22.75 -0.84 -8.31
CA ILE A 47 -21.57 -0.63 -7.48
C ILE A 47 -21.98 0.18 -6.26
N PHE A 48 -21.60 -0.28 -5.08
CA PHE A 48 -21.87 0.39 -3.80
C PHE A 48 -20.60 1.02 -3.26
N LEU A 49 -20.68 2.31 -2.96
CA LEU A 49 -19.60 3.12 -2.39
C LEU A 49 -20.10 3.78 -1.11
N GLY A 50 -19.75 3.20 0.03
CA GLY A 50 -20.07 3.73 1.36
C GLY A 50 -18.91 4.57 1.88
N MET A 51 -19.14 5.86 2.11
CA MET A 51 -18.19 6.76 2.76
C MET A 51 -18.27 6.54 4.26
N GLU A 52 -17.17 6.17 4.88
CA GLU A 52 -17.12 5.87 6.31
C GLU A 52 -15.77 6.20 6.93
N THR A 53 -15.79 6.33 8.25
CA THR A 53 -14.60 6.46 9.08
C THR A 53 -13.98 5.09 9.30
N THR A 54 -12.67 4.97 9.06
CA THR A 54 -11.88 3.76 9.29
C THR A 54 -10.57 4.11 10.02
N GLN A 55 -9.93 3.12 10.64
CA GLN A 55 -8.64 3.30 11.29
C GLN A 55 -7.55 2.57 10.49
N VAL A 56 -6.50 3.30 10.12
CA VAL A 56 -5.37 2.75 9.36
C VAL A 56 -4.07 3.13 10.04
N ARG A 57 -3.06 2.25 9.95
CA ARG A 57 -1.70 2.54 10.38
C ARG A 57 -0.98 3.31 9.28
N LEU A 58 -0.78 4.61 9.47
CA LEU A 58 0.03 5.45 8.58
C LEU A 58 1.46 5.58 9.12
N LEU A 59 2.17 6.66 8.76
CA LEU A 59 3.56 6.89 9.17
C LEU A 59 3.76 6.61 10.68
N ASN A 60 4.90 5.99 10.98
CA ASN A 60 5.30 5.60 12.34
C ASN A 60 4.38 4.56 13.00
N ASN A 61 3.61 3.81 12.20
CA ASN A 61 2.77 2.69 12.65
C ASN A 61 1.69 3.08 13.67
N LYS A 62 1.35 4.37 13.74
CA LYS A 62 0.29 4.88 14.61
C LYS A 62 -1.07 4.66 13.95
N LEU A 63 -2.02 4.14 14.72
CA LEU A 63 -3.42 4.10 14.31
C LEU A 63 -3.95 5.53 14.23
N VAL A 64 -4.44 5.90 13.06
CA VAL A 64 -5.07 7.18 12.82
C VAL A 64 -6.44 6.97 12.20
N GLU A 65 -7.37 7.81 12.60
CA GLU A 65 -8.70 7.87 12.03
C GLU A 65 -8.63 8.57 10.66
N VAL A 66 -9.19 7.91 9.64
CA VAL A 66 -9.22 8.42 8.26
C VAL A 66 -10.60 8.17 7.67
N TRP A 67 -10.96 8.94 6.66
CA TRP A 67 -12.12 8.65 5.84
C TRP A 67 -11.73 7.87 4.60
N GLY A 68 -12.66 7.06 4.13
CA GLY A 68 -12.54 6.43 2.83
C GLY A 68 -13.81 5.69 2.46
N PHE A 69 -13.67 4.73 1.55
CA PHE A 69 -14.77 3.97 0.99
C PHE A 69 -14.67 2.49 1.36
N ASN A 70 -15.80 1.90 1.75
CA ASN A 70 -15.95 0.46 2.00
C ASN A 70 -14.86 -0.10 2.94
N GLY A 71 -14.64 0.59 4.06
CA GLY A 71 -13.79 0.19 5.18
C GLY A 71 -12.31 0.50 4.99
N GLN A 72 -11.93 1.10 3.87
CA GLN A 72 -10.53 1.27 3.47
C GLN A 72 -10.15 2.74 3.40
N TYR A 73 -8.88 3.03 3.72
CA TYR A 73 -8.30 4.34 3.43
C TYR A 73 -8.28 4.56 1.91
N LEU A 74 -8.70 5.74 1.46
CA LEU A 74 -9.05 6.03 0.07
C LEU A 74 -10.31 5.27 -0.36
N GLY A 75 -10.20 4.31 -1.27
CA GLY A 75 -11.34 3.55 -1.75
C GLY A 75 -10.95 2.52 -2.80
N PRO A 76 -11.92 1.71 -3.25
CA PRO A 76 -11.70 0.68 -4.26
C PRO A 76 -11.40 1.28 -5.64
N THR A 77 -10.72 0.50 -6.47
CA THR A 77 -10.55 0.83 -7.90
C THR A 77 -11.80 0.39 -8.64
N VAL A 78 -12.58 1.34 -9.17
CA VAL A 78 -13.76 1.03 -9.99
C VAL A 78 -13.34 0.86 -11.44
N LYS A 79 -13.65 -0.29 -12.03
CA LYS A 79 -13.44 -0.55 -13.45
C LYS A 79 -14.78 -0.69 -14.17
N VAL A 80 -14.92 0.11 -15.22
CA VAL A 80 -16.08 0.14 -16.12
C VAL A 80 -15.59 -0.06 -17.55
N LYS A 81 -16.45 -0.58 -18.44
CA LYS A 81 -16.14 -0.65 -19.88
C LYS A 81 -16.94 0.41 -20.63
N GLN A 82 -16.39 0.83 -21.76
CA GLN A 82 -17.09 1.73 -22.67
C GLN A 82 -18.39 1.07 -23.17
N GLY A 83 -19.49 1.82 -23.14
CA GLY A 83 -20.82 1.32 -23.50
C GLY A 83 -21.59 0.65 -22.36
N ASP A 84 -20.96 0.38 -21.21
CA ASP A 84 -21.67 -0.17 -20.06
C ASP A 84 -22.51 0.93 -19.37
N PHE A 85 -23.77 0.59 -19.06
CA PHE A 85 -24.58 1.39 -18.15
C PHE A 85 -24.32 0.94 -16.70
N VAL A 86 -23.59 1.75 -15.94
CA VAL A 86 -23.15 1.41 -14.58
C VAL A 86 -23.94 2.21 -13.55
N LYS A 87 -24.69 1.49 -12.70
CA LYS A 87 -25.39 2.10 -11.55
C LYS A 87 -24.43 2.24 -10.36
N LEU A 88 -24.06 3.48 -10.04
CA LEU A 88 -23.29 3.82 -8.83
C LEU A 88 -24.24 4.26 -7.71
N ASN A 89 -24.15 3.61 -6.55
CA ASN A 89 -24.87 4.00 -5.34
C ASN A 89 -23.87 4.50 -4.30
N TYR A 90 -23.94 5.80 -4.00
CA TYR A 90 -23.18 6.41 -2.92
C TYR A 90 -23.99 6.38 -1.63
N ARG A 91 -23.35 6.02 -0.53
CA ARG A 91 -23.92 6.11 0.82
C ARG A 91 -23.00 6.93 1.69
N ASN A 92 -23.50 8.03 2.23
CA ASN A 92 -22.75 8.85 3.17
C ASN A 92 -23.03 8.40 4.61
N ASN A 93 -22.04 7.78 5.26
CA ASN A 93 -22.09 7.48 6.70
C ASN A 93 -21.16 8.40 7.52
N LEU A 94 -20.63 9.47 6.91
CA LEU A 94 -19.81 10.47 7.60
C LEU A 94 -20.72 11.49 8.32
N PRO A 95 -20.22 12.16 9.38
CA PRO A 95 -21.00 13.16 10.12
C PRO A 95 -21.23 14.47 9.35
N GLN A 96 -20.66 14.61 8.15
CA GLN A 96 -20.70 15.81 7.33
C GLN A 96 -21.30 15.56 5.96
N PHE A 97 -21.86 16.62 5.36
CA PHE A 97 -22.31 16.58 3.97
C PHE A 97 -21.11 16.46 3.02
N VAL A 98 -21.23 15.60 2.01
CA VAL A 98 -20.20 15.35 1.01
C VAL A 98 -20.84 15.36 -0.38
N ALA A 99 -20.16 15.99 -1.33
CA ALA A 99 -20.45 15.91 -2.76
C ALA A 99 -19.29 15.20 -3.46
N MET A 100 -19.61 14.28 -4.37
CA MET A 100 -18.62 13.48 -5.11
C MET A 100 -18.59 13.89 -6.58
N ASN A 101 -17.39 13.93 -7.15
CA ASN A 101 -17.18 14.10 -8.58
C ASN A 101 -16.28 12.97 -9.09
N ILE A 102 -16.55 12.49 -10.30
CA ILE A 102 -15.68 11.55 -11.01
C ILE A 102 -14.90 12.35 -12.05
N GLN A 103 -13.67 12.71 -11.71
CA GLN A 103 -12.83 13.51 -12.58
C GLN A 103 -12.54 12.78 -13.90
N GLY A 104 -12.76 13.47 -15.02
CA GLY A 104 -12.51 12.94 -16.36
C GLY A 104 -13.60 12.03 -16.92
N LEU A 105 -14.67 11.75 -16.17
CA LEU A 105 -15.79 10.97 -16.69
C LEU A 105 -16.67 11.84 -17.61
N GLN A 106 -16.81 11.43 -18.87
CA GLN A 106 -17.77 12.03 -19.79
C GLN A 106 -19.15 11.41 -19.53
N VAL A 107 -20.06 12.21 -18.98
CA VAL A 107 -21.46 11.87 -18.74
C VAL A 107 -22.36 12.87 -19.46
N SER A 108 -23.51 12.40 -19.94
CA SER A 108 -24.53 13.18 -20.66
C SER A 108 -25.71 13.51 -19.76
#